data_AF-A0AA86QLU1-F1
#
_entry.id   AF-A0AA86QLU1-F1
#
_cell.length_a   1.000
_cell.length_b   1.000
_cell.length_c   1.000
_cell.angle_alpha   90.00
_cell.angle_beta   90.00
_cell.angle_gamma   90.00
#
_symmetry.space_group_name_H-M   'P 1'
#
loop_
_entity.id
_entity.type
_entity.pdbx_description
1 polymer ?
#
loop_
_entity_poly.entity_id
_entity_poly.type
_entity_poly.pdbx_seq_one_letter_code
_entity_poly.pdbx_strand_id
1 'polypeptide(L)'
;MEPKKPQLISILDSKKSQAIAIALQKFRLPIDEIVHRVLELKDITDVDSGVDTLVVCCPTQEEINQVTSQLTTEPDLEKYAKPEQYTAKVSVFPKYSQRLLNWQYMKGFNYELSKLRPSFNIIQKFFDVILYNKSFQQVLQLMVTVGNVLNAGSNRGQALGFKLKSMIKFADTKDVNGSSILTNVLTIAKDLQKQSPEMEDFIMKFKNDPVSVDLLFTDENDLHIYAVDLFQFITSRVKKTSYPDETDNFKRFSSFLQQIKSSQDMFDSSANDAYKSCVQTFLETAEFQVEKIQTQIDEIDFKIVQAKKSFAEPNSLKYEEFINYFFEFGNSCDSSLKELQERELKELKELMKTKTKAVNNNLKDAIKEIQKSGMLQVQKDIEVDNKAEGLMDGLMNQFINKGIKKRR
;
A
#
# COMPACT_ATOMS: atom_id res chain seq x y z
N MET A 1 41.47 -18.16 54.40
CA MET A 1 41.18 -16.79 53.95
C MET A 1 41.09 -16.83 52.43
N GLU A 2 39.90 -16.64 51.86
CA GLU A 2 39.80 -16.41 50.42
C GLU A 2 40.56 -15.12 50.09
N PRO A 3 41.41 -15.09 49.05
CA PRO A 3 42.08 -13.87 48.66
C PRO A 3 41.00 -12.85 48.23
N LYS A 4 40.91 -11.72 48.95
CA LYS A 4 40.12 -10.57 48.50
C LYS A 4 40.57 -10.25 47.08
N LYS A 5 39.65 -10.35 46.11
CA LYS A 5 39.91 -9.91 44.73
C LYS A 5 40.48 -8.48 44.79
N PRO A 6 41.59 -8.19 44.07
CA PRO A 6 42.13 -6.84 44.03
C PRO A 6 41.04 -5.86 43.60
N GLN A 7 40.89 -4.77 44.34
CA GLN A 7 39.94 -3.71 43.99
C GLN A 7 40.44 -3.03 42.72
N LEU A 8 39.71 -3.21 41.62
CA LEU A 8 39.99 -2.53 40.36
C LEU A 8 39.59 -1.06 40.46
N ILE A 9 40.38 -0.19 39.83
CA ILE A 9 40.11 1.24 39.72
C ILE A 9 38.90 1.43 38.80
N SER A 10 37.89 2.17 39.27
CA SER A 10 36.73 2.57 38.47
C SER A 10 36.52 4.08 38.59
N ILE A 11 36.28 4.73 37.45
CA ILE A 11 36.26 6.19 37.29
C ILE A 11 34.92 6.65 36.73
N LEU A 12 34.40 5.90 35.75
CA LEU A 12 33.14 6.23 35.09
C LEU A 12 31.98 6.13 36.09
N ASP A 13 30.91 6.88 35.83
CA ASP A 13 29.70 6.75 36.64
C ASP A 13 29.14 5.31 36.56
N SER A 14 28.40 4.91 37.58
CA SER A 14 27.94 3.52 37.70
C SER A 14 27.05 3.09 36.54
N LYS A 15 26.26 4.00 35.96
CA LYS A 15 25.34 3.69 34.85
C LYS A 15 26.12 3.49 33.56
N LYS A 16 27.07 4.38 33.22
CA LYS A 16 27.93 4.23 32.04
C LYS A 16 28.81 2.99 32.16
N SER A 17 29.45 2.80 33.32
CA SER A 17 30.28 1.63 33.60
C SER A 17 29.51 0.31 33.44
N GLN A 18 28.28 0.25 33.97
CA GLN A 18 27.42 -0.91 33.81
C GLN A 18 26.99 -1.14 32.35
N ALA A 19 26.64 -0.09 31.62
CA ALA A 19 26.25 -0.20 30.20
C ALA A 19 27.39 -0.78 29.35
N ILE A 20 28.61 -0.25 29.50
CA ILE A 20 29.79 -0.75 28.79
C ILE A 20 30.10 -2.20 29.21
N ALA A 21 30.05 -2.52 30.51
CA ALA A 21 30.32 -3.87 30.99
C ALA A 21 29.34 -4.91 30.39
N ILE A 22 28.05 -4.58 30.33
CA ILE A 22 27.03 -5.43 29.70
C ILE A 22 27.31 -5.60 28.20
N ALA A 23 27.65 -4.52 27.49
CA ALA A 23 27.99 -4.58 26.08
C ALA A 23 29.19 -5.49 25.80
N LEU A 24 30.28 -5.33 26.55
CA LEU A 24 31.47 -6.18 26.42
C LEU A 24 31.15 -7.65 26.68
N GLN A 25 30.30 -7.95 27.66
CA GLN A 25 29.84 -9.30 27.94
C GLN A 25 28.97 -9.88 26.82
N LYS A 26 28.12 -9.04 26.18
CA LYS A 26 27.32 -9.42 25.01
C LYS A 26 28.21 -9.76 23.81
N PHE A 27 29.23 -8.94 23.55
CA PHE A 27 30.11 -9.11 22.39
C PHE A 27 31.01 -10.33 22.48
N ARG A 28 31.46 -10.72 23.69
CA ARG A 28 32.37 -11.87 23.92
C ARG A 28 33.65 -11.81 23.09
N LEU A 29 34.11 -10.59 22.79
CA LEU A 29 35.35 -10.32 22.07
C LEU A 29 36.33 -9.56 22.97
N PRO A 30 37.65 -9.74 22.78
CA PRO A 30 38.66 -8.87 23.38
C PRO A 30 38.41 -7.40 23.00
N ILE A 31 38.73 -6.47 23.91
CA ILE A 31 38.56 -5.03 23.67
C ILE A 31 39.33 -4.58 22.42
N ASP A 32 40.56 -5.08 22.25
CA ASP A 32 41.40 -4.76 21.09
C ASP A 32 40.76 -5.23 19.77
N GLU A 33 40.09 -6.38 19.77
CA GLU A 33 39.38 -6.92 18.60
C GLU A 33 38.13 -6.06 18.29
N ILE A 34 37.36 -5.67 19.31
CA ILE A 34 36.18 -4.79 19.13
C ILE A 34 36.61 -3.47 18.48
N VAL A 35 37.68 -2.87 18.99
CA VAL A 35 38.23 -1.63 18.49
C VAL A 35 38.73 -1.79 17.05
N HIS A 36 39.47 -2.86 16.77
CA HIS A 36 39.98 -3.14 15.42
C HIS A 36 38.84 -3.30 14.40
N ARG A 37 37.77 -4.02 14.77
CA ARG A 37 36.58 -4.16 13.93
C ARG A 37 35.89 -2.82 13.61
N VAL A 38 35.91 -1.85 14.53
CA VAL A 38 35.39 -0.50 14.25
C VAL A 38 36.24 0.24 13.20
N LEU A 39 37.56 0.04 13.19
CA LEU A 39 38.43 0.63 12.16
C LEU A 39 38.21 0.00 10.78
N GLU A 40 37.70 -1.23 10.73
CA GLU A 40 37.40 -1.93 9.48
C GLU A 40 35.89 -1.95 9.14
N LEU A 41 35.05 -1.31 9.97
CA LEU A 41 33.58 -1.35 9.87
C LEU A 41 33.00 -2.78 9.79
N LYS A 42 33.65 -3.73 10.46
CA LYS A 42 33.25 -5.14 10.53
C LYS A 42 32.32 -5.39 11.70
N ASP A 43 31.35 -6.28 11.50
CA ASP A 43 30.33 -6.59 12.50
C ASP A 43 30.94 -7.17 13.78
N ILE A 44 30.51 -6.66 14.93
CA ILE A 44 30.92 -7.14 16.26
C ILE A 44 30.16 -8.41 16.63
N THR A 45 28.90 -8.50 16.20
CA THR A 45 27.99 -9.62 16.48
C THR A 45 27.44 -10.19 15.17
N ASP A 46 27.13 -11.48 15.17
CA ASP A 46 26.54 -12.16 14.01
C ASP A 46 25.06 -11.79 13.79
N VAL A 47 24.40 -11.20 14.79
CA VAL A 47 22.94 -10.97 14.80
C VAL A 47 22.56 -9.55 14.40
N ASP A 48 23.24 -8.54 14.94
CA ASP A 48 22.78 -7.14 14.87
C ASP A 48 23.92 -6.13 14.58
N SER A 49 25.04 -6.58 14.01
CA SER A 49 26.31 -5.83 13.82
C SER A 49 26.98 -5.30 15.09
N GLY A 50 26.23 -5.09 16.18
CA GLY A 50 26.68 -4.53 17.45
C GLY A 50 26.86 -3.01 17.46
N VAL A 51 26.72 -2.33 16.31
CA VAL A 51 26.99 -0.89 16.20
C VAL A 51 26.08 -0.03 17.08
N ASP A 52 24.79 -0.35 17.15
CA ASP A 52 23.84 0.40 18.00
C ASP A 52 24.22 0.33 19.47
N THR A 53 24.69 -0.85 19.90
CA THR A 53 25.17 -1.06 21.28
C THR A 53 26.44 -0.25 21.54
N LEU A 54 27.37 -0.21 20.57
CA LEU A 54 28.59 0.61 20.67
C LEU A 54 28.30 2.11 20.70
N VAL A 55 27.34 2.61 19.91
CA VAL A 55 26.93 4.03 19.91
C VAL A 55 26.41 4.44 21.29
N VAL A 56 25.53 3.64 21.89
CA VAL A 56 25.00 3.90 23.25
C VAL A 56 26.11 3.85 24.30
N CYS A 57 27.07 2.94 24.14
CA CYS A 57 28.20 2.76 25.06
C CYS A 57 29.39 3.68 24.76
N CYS A 58 29.30 4.55 23.75
CA CYS A 58 30.40 5.43 23.37
C CYS A 58 30.71 6.38 24.54
N PRO A 59 31.96 6.43 25.03
CA PRO A 59 32.35 7.39 26.05
C PRO A 59 32.27 8.84 25.51
N THR A 60 31.90 9.79 26.37
CA THR A 60 31.96 11.22 26.02
C THR A 60 33.40 11.73 26.08
N GLN A 61 33.65 12.93 25.55
CA GLN A 61 34.99 13.53 25.61
C GLN A 61 35.42 13.79 27.05
N GLU A 62 34.49 14.17 27.94
CA GLU A 62 34.74 14.38 29.36
C GLU A 62 35.14 13.06 30.05
N GLU A 63 34.42 11.98 29.77
CA GLU A 63 34.71 10.64 30.30
C GLU A 63 36.08 10.12 29.81
N ILE A 64 36.41 10.34 28.53
CA ILE A 64 37.71 10.03 27.96
C ILE A 64 38.81 10.82 28.69
N ASN A 65 38.61 12.12 28.92
CA ASN A 65 39.58 12.97 29.61
C ASN A 65 39.79 12.53 31.07
N GLN A 66 38.73 12.09 31.76
CA GLN A 66 38.84 11.56 33.11
C GLN A 66 39.67 10.28 33.16
N VAL A 67 39.40 9.31 32.28
CA VAL A 67 40.16 8.05 32.24
C VAL A 67 41.61 8.29 31.82
N THR A 68 41.84 9.09 30.78
CA THR A 68 43.20 9.39 30.30
C THR A 68 44.02 10.20 31.29
N SER A 69 43.41 11.13 32.04
CA SER A 69 44.13 11.84 33.11
C SER A 69 44.56 10.90 34.23
N GLN A 70 43.75 9.91 34.61
CA GLN A 70 44.18 8.93 35.60
C GLN A 70 45.29 8.00 35.12
N LEU A 71 45.29 7.63 33.84
CA LEU A 71 46.35 6.82 33.25
C LEU A 71 47.73 7.50 33.29
N THR A 72 47.78 8.82 33.46
CA THR A 72 49.07 9.52 33.69
C THR A 72 49.66 9.24 35.08
N THR A 73 48.80 8.96 36.07
CA THR A 73 49.22 8.68 37.45
C THR A 73 49.41 7.18 37.69
N GLU A 74 48.54 6.34 37.12
CA GLU A 74 48.66 4.88 37.15
C GLU A 74 48.54 4.33 35.73
N PRO A 75 49.66 4.02 35.05
CA PRO A 75 49.66 3.63 33.64
C PRO A 75 49.28 2.16 33.39
N ASP A 76 49.22 1.33 34.43
CA ASP A 76 48.89 -0.08 34.30
C ASP A 76 47.37 -0.30 34.09
N LEU A 77 46.97 -0.53 32.83
CA LEU A 77 45.59 -0.78 32.42
C LEU A 77 44.96 -2.01 33.11
N GLU A 78 45.75 -3.01 33.56
CA GLU A 78 45.21 -4.21 34.18
C GLU A 78 44.61 -3.94 35.57
N LYS A 79 45.01 -2.83 36.22
CA LYS A 79 44.47 -2.38 37.50
C LYS A 79 43.10 -1.71 37.38
N TYR A 80 42.66 -1.37 36.17
CA TYR A 80 41.38 -0.71 35.92
C TYR A 80 40.29 -1.73 35.60
N ALA A 81 39.04 -1.39 35.88
CA ALA A 81 37.91 -2.20 35.44
C ALA A 81 37.76 -2.17 33.90
N LYS A 82 37.05 -3.17 33.37
CA LYS A 82 36.90 -3.36 31.91
C LYS A 82 36.32 -2.14 31.16
N PRO A 83 35.35 -1.38 31.71
CA PRO A 83 34.84 -0.17 31.08
C PRO A 83 35.90 0.93 30.90
N GLU A 84 36.75 1.13 31.89
CA GLU A 84 37.87 2.07 31.85
C GLU A 84 38.94 1.59 30.86
N GLN A 85 39.26 0.30 30.85
CA GLN A 85 40.14 -0.30 29.83
C GLN A 85 39.61 -0.05 28.41
N TYR A 86 38.31 -0.24 28.19
CA TYR A 86 37.68 0.06 26.91
C TYR A 86 37.76 1.54 26.55
N THR A 87 37.43 2.42 27.49
CA THR A 87 37.48 3.89 27.31
C THR A 87 38.89 4.38 26.98
N ALA A 88 39.90 3.82 27.65
CA ALA A 88 41.30 4.10 27.40
C ALA A 88 41.75 3.63 26.01
N LYS A 89 41.25 2.49 25.53
CA LYS A 89 41.58 2.00 24.19
C LYS A 89 40.93 2.85 23.12
N VAL A 90 39.66 3.22 23.26
CA VAL A 90 38.96 4.04 22.25
C VAL A 90 39.51 5.47 22.17
N SER A 91 40.08 6.02 23.25
CA SER A 91 40.62 7.39 23.27
C SER A 91 41.81 7.61 22.35
N VAL A 92 42.53 6.55 22.00
CA VAL A 92 43.67 6.59 21.07
C VAL A 92 43.21 6.83 19.62
N PHE A 93 41.95 6.53 19.31
CA PHE A 93 41.44 6.61 17.95
C PHE A 93 40.75 7.95 17.69
N PRO A 94 41.21 8.71 16.68
CA PRO A 94 40.60 9.98 16.37
C PRO A 94 39.15 9.78 15.93
N LYS A 95 38.26 10.60 16.50
CA LYS A 95 36.85 10.71 16.11
C LYS A 95 36.08 9.39 16.22
N TYR A 96 36.39 8.57 17.22
CA TYR A 96 35.73 7.28 17.45
C TYR A 96 34.20 7.37 17.44
N SER A 97 33.63 8.36 18.14
CA SER A 97 32.18 8.61 18.15
C SER A 97 31.61 8.85 16.74
N GLN A 98 32.29 9.67 15.92
CA GLN A 98 31.86 9.94 14.56
C GLN A 98 31.93 8.69 13.68
N ARG A 99 32.96 7.85 13.84
CA ARG A 99 33.07 6.57 13.12
C ARG A 99 31.88 5.66 13.41
N LEU A 100 31.48 5.55 14.68
CA LEU A 100 30.32 4.74 15.08
C LEU A 100 29.01 5.28 14.52
N LEU A 101 28.79 6.60 14.55
CA LEU A 101 27.57 7.21 13.98
C LEU A 101 27.48 7.01 12.47
N ASN A 102 28.61 7.17 11.76
CA ASN A 102 28.69 6.92 10.32
C ASN A 102 28.42 5.44 10.02
N TRP A 103 29.00 4.53 10.82
CA TRP A 103 28.77 3.09 10.66
C TRP A 103 27.32 2.70 10.90
N GLN A 104 26.70 3.23 11.95
CA GLN A 104 25.29 3.02 12.26
C GLN A 104 24.39 3.47 11.09
N TYR A 105 24.65 4.65 10.54
CA TYR A 105 23.96 5.14 9.37
C TYR A 105 24.14 4.22 8.16
N MET A 106 25.37 3.79 7.87
CA MET A 106 25.67 2.88 6.76
C MET A 106 24.90 1.56 6.88
N LYS A 107 24.82 0.98 8.08
CA LYS A 107 24.06 -0.25 8.36
C LYS A 107 22.55 -0.04 8.23
N GLY A 108 22.04 1.10 8.68
CA GLY A 108 20.62 1.45 8.57
C GLY A 108 20.18 1.93 7.19
N PHE A 109 21.10 2.30 6.30
CA PHE A 109 20.83 3.02 5.05
C PHE A 109 19.73 2.35 4.19
N ASN A 110 19.89 1.07 3.87
CA ASN A 110 18.94 0.36 3.02
C ASN A 110 17.57 0.18 3.67
N TYR A 111 17.54 0.05 5.00
CA TYR A 111 16.29 -0.04 5.76
C TYR A 111 15.55 1.29 5.79
N GLU A 112 16.25 2.42 5.97
CA GLU A 112 15.63 3.74 5.87
C GLU A 112 15.07 3.99 4.47
N LEU A 113 15.81 3.61 3.41
CA LEU A 113 15.33 3.73 2.04
C LEU A 113 14.09 2.85 1.75
N SER A 114 14.01 1.65 2.33
CA SER A 114 12.86 0.77 2.12
C SER A 114 11.58 1.29 2.77
N LYS A 115 11.68 2.16 3.78
CA LYS A 115 10.55 2.88 4.38
C LYS A 115 10.11 4.08 3.53
N LEU A 116 11.05 4.84 2.98
CA LEU A 116 10.75 6.08 2.24
C LEU A 116 10.19 5.81 0.83
N ARG A 117 10.72 4.84 0.09
CA ARG A 117 10.35 4.58 -1.31
C ARG A 117 8.86 4.29 -1.52
N PRO A 118 8.21 3.43 -0.72
CA PRO A 118 6.78 3.15 -0.89
C PRO A 118 5.93 4.42 -0.75
N SER A 119 6.28 5.31 0.17
CA SER A 119 5.60 6.59 0.40
C SER A 119 5.69 7.51 -0.83
N PHE A 120 6.87 7.68 -1.43
CA PHE A 120 6.98 8.49 -2.65
C PHE A 120 6.32 7.84 -3.87
N ASN A 121 6.42 6.51 -4.02
CA ASN A 121 5.76 5.78 -5.10
C ASN A 121 4.24 5.97 -5.08
N ILE A 122 3.60 5.89 -3.90
CA ILE A 122 2.15 6.03 -3.81
C ILE A 122 1.69 7.47 -4.10
N ILE A 123 2.47 8.47 -3.69
CA ILE A 123 2.20 9.88 -3.97
C ILE A 123 2.37 10.18 -5.47
N GLN A 124 3.45 9.70 -6.08
CA GLN A 124 3.67 9.85 -7.51
C GLN A 124 2.52 9.24 -8.31
N LYS A 125 2.09 8.02 -7.92
CA LYS A 125 0.97 7.32 -8.55
C LYS A 125 -0.35 8.07 -8.41
N PHE A 126 -0.59 8.69 -7.26
CA PHE A 126 -1.76 9.55 -7.05
C PHE A 126 -1.80 10.70 -8.05
N PHE A 127 -0.69 11.43 -8.17
CA PHE A 127 -0.61 12.53 -9.12
C PHE A 127 -0.76 12.07 -10.56
N ASP A 128 -0.20 10.91 -10.92
CA ASP A 128 -0.39 10.32 -12.24
C ASP A 128 -1.85 9.99 -12.54
N VAL A 129 -2.58 9.48 -11.54
CA VAL A 129 -4.01 9.18 -11.71
C VAL A 129 -4.81 10.45 -11.94
N ILE A 130 -4.67 11.48 -11.09
CA ILE A 130 -5.51 12.68 -11.21
C ILE A 130 -5.15 13.52 -12.44
N LEU A 131 -3.90 13.47 -12.92
CA LEU A 131 -3.46 14.23 -14.09
C LEU A 131 -3.74 13.50 -15.40
N TYR A 132 -3.50 12.19 -15.46
CA TYR A 132 -3.35 11.49 -16.74
C TYR A 132 -4.30 10.29 -16.92
N ASN A 133 -5.01 9.85 -15.87
CA ASN A 133 -5.94 8.73 -16.01
C ASN A 133 -7.19 9.15 -16.79
N LYS A 134 -7.33 8.62 -18.01
CA LYS A 134 -8.47 8.91 -18.90
C LYS A 134 -9.81 8.56 -18.29
N SER A 135 -9.92 7.44 -17.57
CA SER A 135 -11.17 7.02 -16.93
C SER A 135 -11.59 7.99 -15.83
N PHE A 136 -10.66 8.46 -15.00
CA PHE A 136 -10.92 9.50 -14.01
C PHE A 136 -11.40 10.80 -14.70
N GLN A 137 -10.73 11.24 -15.76
CA GLN A 137 -11.14 12.42 -16.55
C GLN A 137 -12.56 12.25 -17.15
N GLN A 138 -12.91 11.06 -17.63
CA GLN A 138 -14.26 10.75 -18.13
C GLN A 138 -15.32 10.86 -17.03
N VAL A 139 -15.03 10.38 -15.82
CA VAL A 139 -15.93 10.55 -14.67
C VAL A 139 -16.16 12.04 -14.38
N LEU A 140 -15.10 12.85 -14.37
CA LEU A 140 -15.24 14.31 -14.19
C LEU A 140 -16.07 14.96 -15.29
N GLN A 141 -15.86 14.57 -16.55
CA GLN A 141 -16.65 15.06 -17.67
C GLN A 141 -18.12 14.69 -17.55
N LEU A 142 -18.41 13.46 -17.11
CA LEU A 142 -19.76 13.02 -16.86
C LEU A 142 -20.42 13.79 -15.72
N MET A 143 -19.67 14.08 -14.64
CA MET A 143 -20.14 14.96 -13.56
C MET A 143 -20.49 16.36 -14.07
N VAL A 144 -19.67 16.97 -14.93
CA VAL A 144 -20.00 18.26 -15.57
C VAL A 144 -21.27 18.16 -16.42
N THR A 145 -21.38 17.09 -17.22
CA THR A 145 -22.52 16.86 -18.11
C THR A 145 -23.83 16.72 -17.33
N VAL A 146 -23.85 15.83 -16.33
CA VAL A 146 -25.00 15.62 -15.44
C VAL A 146 -25.32 16.90 -14.68
N GLY A 147 -24.30 17.59 -14.14
CA GLY A 147 -24.48 18.86 -13.45
C GLY A 147 -25.14 19.92 -14.33
N ASN A 148 -24.76 20.03 -15.61
CA ASN A 148 -25.35 20.97 -16.56
C ASN A 148 -26.80 20.64 -16.90
N VAL A 149 -27.12 19.35 -17.05
CA VAL A 149 -28.50 18.90 -17.29
C VAL A 149 -29.38 19.24 -16.09
N LEU A 150 -28.92 18.92 -14.87
CA LEU A 150 -29.68 19.18 -13.63
C LEU A 150 -29.89 20.67 -13.35
N ASN A 151 -28.95 21.52 -13.76
CA ASN A 151 -29.00 22.97 -13.54
C ASN A 151 -29.48 23.76 -14.77
N ALA A 152 -30.12 23.10 -15.75
CA ALA A 152 -30.64 23.75 -16.95
C ALA A 152 -31.61 24.90 -16.59
N GLY A 153 -31.44 26.05 -17.26
CA GLY A 153 -32.25 27.26 -17.00
C GLY A 153 -31.84 28.07 -15.76
N SER A 154 -30.84 27.62 -15.00
CA SER A 154 -30.26 28.39 -13.88
C SER A 154 -28.93 29.05 -14.27
N ASN A 155 -28.44 29.96 -13.43
CA ASN A 155 -27.10 30.54 -13.56
C ASN A 155 -25.95 29.54 -13.28
N ARG A 156 -26.27 28.29 -12.92
CA ARG A 156 -25.30 27.20 -12.70
C ARG A 156 -25.28 26.18 -13.85
N GLY A 157 -26.13 26.34 -14.87
CA GLY A 157 -26.10 25.54 -16.08
C GLY A 157 -25.00 25.99 -17.06
N GLN A 158 -24.72 25.18 -18.08
CA GLN A 158 -23.72 25.44 -19.12
C GLN A 158 -22.29 25.72 -18.59
N ALA A 159 -21.96 25.17 -17.42
CA ALA A 159 -20.63 25.25 -16.85
C ALA A 159 -19.63 24.42 -17.67
N LEU A 160 -18.42 24.97 -17.85
CA LEU A 160 -17.30 24.26 -18.48
C LEU A 160 -16.57 23.32 -17.50
N GLY A 161 -16.80 23.50 -16.20
CA GLY A 161 -16.17 22.75 -15.12
C GLY A 161 -16.72 23.18 -13.77
N PHE A 162 -16.23 22.54 -12.70
CA PHE A 162 -16.59 22.88 -11.32
C PHE A 162 -15.35 22.92 -10.43
N LYS A 163 -15.42 23.64 -9.31
CA LYS A 163 -14.34 23.70 -8.30
C LYS A 163 -14.23 22.38 -7.55
N LEU A 164 -13.02 21.93 -7.19
CA LEU A 164 -12.79 20.64 -6.52
C LEU A 164 -13.67 20.43 -5.29
N LYS A 165 -13.81 21.46 -4.44
CA LYS A 165 -14.72 21.44 -3.28
C LYS A 165 -16.19 21.11 -3.59
N SER A 166 -16.61 21.20 -4.86
CA SER A 166 -17.97 20.89 -5.30
C SER A 166 -18.16 19.41 -5.61
N MET A 167 -17.09 18.61 -5.70
CA MET A 167 -17.15 17.16 -5.96
C MET A 167 -18.09 16.45 -4.98
N ILE A 168 -17.99 16.79 -3.70
CA ILE A 168 -18.76 16.14 -2.62
C ILE A 168 -20.26 16.42 -2.74
N LYS A 169 -20.65 17.56 -3.34
CA LYS A 169 -22.07 17.89 -3.54
C LYS A 169 -22.81 16.90 -4.42
N PHE A 170 -22.09 16.18 -5.29
CA PHE A 170 -22.68 15.10 -6.09
C PHE A 170 -23.10 13.91 -5.23
N ALA A 171 -22.39 13.66 -4.13
CA ALA A 171 -22.75 12.63 -3.16
C ALA A 171 -23.88 13.09 -2.22
N ASP A 172 -23.90 14.38 -1.86
CA ASP A 172 -24.91 14.93 -0.95
C ASP A 172 -26.28 15.15 -1.60
N THR A 173 -26.29 15.43 -2.90
CA THR A 173 -27.54 15.68 -3.64
C THR A 173 -28.18 14.35 -4.03
N LYS A 174 -29.45 14.17 -3.67
CA LYS A 174 -30.22 12.97 -3.96
C LYS A 174 -31.29 13.21 -5.01
N ASP A 175 -31.56 12.21 -5.82
CA ASP A 175 -32.72 12.18 -6.71
C ASP A 175 -34.02 11.83 -5.95
N VAL A 176 -35.13 11.79 -6.69
CA VAL A 176 -36.46 11.45 -6.14
C VAL A 176 -36.55 10.04 -5.55
N ASN A 177 -35.64 9.15 -5.91
CA ASN A 177 -35.55 7.78 -5.40
C ASN A 177 -34.58 7.66 -4.22
N GLY A 178 -33.94 8.78 -3.82
CA GLY A 178 -32.97 8.82 -2.73
C GLY A 178 -31.54 8.40 -3.12
N SER A 179 -31.28 8.12 -4.40
CA SER A 179 -29.95 7.80 -4.95
C SER A 179 -29.14 9.07 -5.10
N SER A 180 -27.86 9.04 -4.73
CA SER A 180 -27.00 10.22 -4.93
C SER A 180 -26.75 10.48 -6.41
N ILE A 181 -26.52 11.74 -6.78
CA ILE A 181 -26.13 12.07 -8.16
C ILE A 181 -24.80 11.40 -8.53
N LEU A 182 -23.88 11.24 -7.57
CA LEU A 182 -22.62 10.50 -7.76
C LEU A 182 -22.89 9.02 -8.09
N THR A 183 -23.77 8.36 -7.35
CA THR A 183 -24.21 6.97 -7.62
C THR A 183 -24.75 6.84 -9.05
N ASN A 184 -25.56 7.81 -9.49
CA ASN A 184 -26.11 7.82 -10.86
C ASN A 184 -25.03 8.05 -11.92
N VAL A 185 -24.07 8.96 -11.68
CA VAL A 185 -22.90 9.18 -12.55
C VAL A 185 -22.08 7.89 -12.70
N LEU A 186 -21.79 7.21 -11.59
CA LEU A 186 -21.02 5.96 -11.60
C LEU A 186 -21.77 4.82 -12.33
N THR A 187 -23.10 4.78 -12.23
CA THR A 187 -23.93 3.82 -12.97
C THR A 187 -23.81 4.05 -14.47
N ILE A 188 -23.97 5.31 -14.91
CA ILE A 188 -23.84 5.66 -16.33
C ILE A 188 -22.44 5.33 -16.84
N ALA A 189 -21.40 5.63 -16.06
CA ALA A 189 -20.02 5.26 -16.42
C ALA A 189 -19.86 3.74 -16.59
N LYS A 190 -20.42 2.93 -15.69
CA LYS A 190 -20.42 1.46 -15.76
C LYS A 190 -21.19 0.93 -16.97
N ASP A 191 -22.30 1.54 -17.35
CA ASP A 191 -23.10 1.10 -18.50
C ASP A 191 -22.47 1.47 -19.84
N LEU A 192 -21.78 2.62 -19.92
CA LEU A 192 -20.97 3.00 -21.08
C LEU A 192 -19.78 2.04 -21.28
N GLN A 193 -19.19 1.51 -20.22
CA GLN A 193 -18.11 0.53 -20.28
C GLN A 193 -18.52 -0.78 -20.96
N LYS A 194 -19.73 -1.32 -20.65
CA LYS A 194 -20.20 -2.61 -21.18
C LYS A 194 -20.35 -2.64 -22.72
N GLN A 195 -20.20 -1.50 -23.39
CA GLN A 195 -20.43 -1.33 -24.82
C GLN A 195 -19.14 -1.27 -25.67
N SER A 196 -17.94 -1.56 -25.12
CA SER A 196 -16.66 -1.45 -25.86
C SER A 196 -15.76 -2.72 -25.80
N PRO A 197 -15.73 -3.58 -26.84
CA PRO A 197 -14.97 -4.85 -26.88
C PRO A 197 -13.46 -4.75 -27.20
N GLU A 198 -12.98 -3.63 -27.74
CA GLU A 198 -11.58 -3.49 -28.25
C GLU A 198 -10.53 -3.28 -27.13
N MET A 199 -10.98 -3.19 -25.87
CA MET A 199 -10.15 -2.92 -24.70
C MET A 199 -9.51 -4.18 -24.10
N GLU A 200 -10.04 -5.37 -24.43
CA GLU A 200 -9.59 -6.67 -23.88
C GLU A 200 -8.22 -7.11 -24.44
N ASP A 201 -7.95 -6.81 -25.72
CA ASP A 201 -6.70 -7.17 -26.41
C ASP A 201 -5.50 -6.27 -26.05
N PHE A 202 -5.77 -5.04 -25.59
CA PHE A 202 -4.74 -4.08 -25.13
C PHE A 202 -4.19 -4.44 -23.74
N ILE A 203 -4.99 -5.11 -22.90
CA ILE A 203 -4.67 -5.48 -21.51
C ILE A 203 -3.70 -6.67 -21.45
N MET A 204 -3.79 -7.62 -22.39
CA MET A 204 -2.86 -8.76 -22.50
C MET A 204 -1.40 -8.33 -22.74
N LYS A 205 -1.16 -7.19 -23.41
CA LYS A 205 0.19 -6.74 -23.81
C LYS A 205 1.00 -6.07 -22.69
N PHE A 206 0.37 -5.64 -21.58
CA PHE A 206 1.04 -4.93 -20.47
C PHE A 206 1.39 -5.80 -19.25
N LYS A 207 1.12 -7.11 -19.30
CA LYS A 207 1.37 -8.09 -18.22
C LYS A 207 2.85 -8.39 -17.89
N ASN A 208 3.82 -7.82 -18.60
CA ASN A 208 5.24 -8.23 -18.54
C ASN A 208 6.21 -7.24 -17.88
N ASP A 209 5.74 -6.27 -17.07
CA ASP A 209 6.63 -5.32 -16.37
C ASP A 209 6.88 -5.74 -14.88
N PRO A 210 8.14 -6.05 -14.50
CA PRO A 210 8.51 -6.68 -13.23
C PRO A 210 8.34 -5.85 -11.95
N VAL A 211 7.86 -4.60 -12.00
CA VAL A 211 7.49 -3.83 -10.78
C VAL A 211 6.02 -4.05 -10.39
N SER A 212 5.26 -4.79 -11.20
CA SER A 212 3.81 -4.98 -11.07
C SER A 212 3.39 -6.09 -10.09
N VAL A 213 4.30 -6.82 -9.46
CA VAL A 213 3.93 -8.09 -8.81
C VAL A 213 3.38 -7.94 -7.38
N ASP A 214 3.70 -6.88 -6.65
CA ASP A 214 3.20 -6.72 -5.26
C ASP A 214 2.05 -5.70 -5.10
N LEU A 215 1.71 -4.95 -6.15
CA LEU A 215 0.66 -3.91 -6.11
C LEU A 215 -0.55 -4.20 -7.01
N LEU A 216 -0.50 -5.23 -7.87
CA LEU A 216 -1.55 -5.48 -8.88
C LEU A 216 -2.19 -6.87 -8.82
N PHE A 217 -1.83 -7.74 -7.87
CA PHE A 217 -2.42 -9.07 -7.78
C PHE A 217 -3.32 -9.25 -6.56
N THR A 218 -4.57 -8.83 -6.73
CA THR A 218 -5.73 -9.59 -6.26
C THR A 218 -6.72 -9.69 -7.42
N ASP A 219 -6.73 -10.87 -8.06
CA ASP A 219 -7.71 -11.48 -8.96
C ASP A 219 -8.51 -10.65 -10.01
N GLU A 220 -8.40 -11.16 -11.24
CA GLU A 220 -9.36 -11.24 -12.37
C GLU A 220 -10.39 -10.11 -12.66
N ASN A 221 -10.30 -9.61 -13.91
CA ASN A 221 -11.34 -9.03 -14.78
C ASN A 221 -11.97 -7.66 -14.41
N ASP A 222 -11.99 -6.72 -15.39
CA ASP A 222 -12.89 -5.53 -15.55
C ASP A 222 -12.37 -4.08 -15.34
N LEU A 223 -11.51 -3.59 -16.24
CA LEU A 223 -10.77 -2.30 -16.19
C LEU A 223 -11.55 -0.95 -16.15
N HIS A 224 -12.84 -0.83 -15.84
CA HIS A 224 -13.42 0.52 -15.60
C HIS A 224 -14.15 0.74 -14.28
N ILE A 225 -14.34 -0.30 -13.46
CA ILE A 225 -14.67 -0.14 -12.03
C ILE A 225 -13.38 0.04 -11.21
N TYR A 226 -12.26 -0.56 -11.65
CA TYR A 226 -10.95 -0.36 -11.03
C TYR A 226 -10.41 1.08 -11.08
N ALA A 227 -10.89 1.99 -11.93
CA ALA A 227 -10.38 3.36 -11.90
C ALA A 227 -10.77 4.06 -10.59
N VAL A 228 -12.00 3.81 -10.13
CA VAL A 228 -12.52 4.36 -8.87
C VAL A 228 -11.96 3.58 -7.68
N ASP A 229 -11.86 2.25 -7.77
CA ASP A 229 -11.24 1.43 -6.71
C ASP A 229 -9.74 1.71 -6.56
N LEU A 230 -9.01 1.88 -7.67
CA LEU A 230 -7.60 2.27 -7.69
C LEU A 230 -7.44 3.68 -7.13
N PHE A 231 -8.28 4.62 -7.57
CA PHE A 231 -8.26 5.98 -7.04
C PHE A 231 -8.59 6.00 -5.54
N GLN A 232 -9.55 5.20 -5.06
CA GLN A 232 -9.86 5.02 -3.64
C GLN A 232 -8.68 4.40 -2.88
N PHE A 233 -8.12 3.31 -3.40
CA PHE A 233 -6.98 2.64 -2.79
C PHE A 233 -5.81 3.62 -2.64
N ILE A 234 -5.47 4.33 -3.71
CA ILE A 234 -4.39 5.31 -3.70
C ILE A 234 -4.71 6.46 -2.75
N THR A 235 -5.90 7.08 -2.83
CA THR A 235 -6.27 8.19 -1.93
C THR A 235 -6.25 7.79 -0.45
N SER A 236 -6.68 6.57 -0.13
CA SER A 236 -6.64 6.03 1.24
C SER A 236 -5.21 5.86 1.78
N ARG A 237 -4.26 5.54 0.90
CA ARG A 237 -2.84 5.38 1.25
C ARG A 237 -2.13 6.72 1.30
N VAL A 238 -2.37 7.61 0.33
CA VAL A 238 -1.84 8.97 0.31
C VAL A 238 -2.23 9.74 1.55
N LYS A 239 -3.47 9.61 2.05
CA LYS A 239 -3.87 10.27 3.31
C LYS A 239 -3.05 9.80 4.52
N LYS A 240 -2.61 8.54 4.52
CA LYS A 240 -1.77 7.98 5.59
C LYS A 240 -0.30 8.37 5.43
N THR A 241 0.09 8.86 4.25
CA THR A 241 1.44 9.31 3.95
C THR A 241 1.51 10.83 4.04
N SER A 242 2.29 11.35 4.98
CA SER A 242 2.54 12.79 5.08
C SER A 242 3.70 13.17 4.15
N TYR A 243 3.40 13.56 2.91
CA TYR A 243 4.44 13.96 1.94
C TYR A 243 5.43 14.99 2.49
N PRO A 244 5.00 16.06 3.20
CA PRO A 244 5.94 16.99 3.82
C PRO A 244 6.85 16.33 4.84
N ASP A 245 6.31 15.47 5.72
CA ASP A 245 7.11 14.79 6.74
C ASP A 245 8.09 13.80 6.12
N GLU A 246 7.68 13.05 5.08
CA GLU A 246 8.54 12.11 4.36
C GLU A 246 9.67 12.83 3.63
N THR A 247 9.36 13.99 3.04
CA THR A 247 10.35 14.84 2.38
C THR A 247 11.34 15.40 3.40
N ASP A 248 10.88 15.82 4.58
CA ASP A 248 11.77 16.31 5.65
C ASP A 248 12.60 15.20 6.28
N ASN A 249 12.04 14.00 6.43
CA ASN A 249 12.79 12.80 6.82
C ASN A 249 13.90 12.49 5.79
N PHE A 250 13.57 12.51 4.50
CA PHE A 250 14.54 12.33 3.42
C PHE A 250 15.62 13.41 3.41
N LYS A 251 15.27 14.68 3.64
CA LYS A 251 16.27 15.77 3.75
C LYS A 251 17.23 15.55 4.90
N ARG A 252 16.75 15.13 6.08
CA ARG A 252 17.62 14.81 7.23
C ARG A 252 18.53 13.62 6.91
N PHE A 253 17.95 12.57 6.32
CA PHE A 253 18.66 11.37 5.91
C PHE A 253 19.76 11.65 4.88
N SER A 254 19.48 12.44 3.84
CA SER A 254 20.43 12.84 2.81
C SER A 254 21.48 13.84 3.33
N SER A 255 21.10 14.75 4.22
CA SER A 255 22.04 15.69 4.86
C SER A 255 23.10 14.94 5.67
N PHE A 256 22.73 13.85 6.35
CA PHE A 256 23.70 13.01 7.05
C PHE A 256 24.68 12.34 6.09
N LEU A 257 24.22 11.82 4.95
CA LEU A 257 25.11 11.30 3.90
C LEU A 257 26.12 12.35 3.42
N GLN A 258 25.67 13.59 3.21
CA GLN A 258 26.56 14.71 2.83
C GLN A 258 27.57 15.05 3.93
N GLN A 259 27.19 14.95 5.21
CA GLN A 259 28.13 15.11 6.32
C GLN A 259 29.21 14.02 6.32
N ILE A 260 28.84 12.75 6.06
CA ILE A 260 29.81 11.67 5.88
C ILE A 260 30.76 11.99 4.72
N LYS A 261 30.21 12.35 3.55
CA LYS A 261 30.99 12.71 2.36
C LYS A 261 31.99 13.83 2.62
N SER A 262 31.57 14.91 3.27
CA SER A 262 32.42 16.08 3.55
C SER A 262 33.51 15.81 4.59
N SER A 263 33.29 14.83 5.48
CA SER A 263 34.23 14.51 6.56
C SER A 263 35.17 13.35 6.25
N GLN A 264 34.95 12.60 5.16
CA GLN A 264 35.74 11.41 4.81
C GLN A 264 37.24 11.68 4.67
N ASP A 265 37.62 12.87 4.19
CA ASP A 265 39.03 13.24 3.98
C ASP A 265 39.75 13.61 5.26
N MET A 266 39.02 13.74 6.37
CA MET A 266 39.60 13.92 7.69
C MET A 266 40.06 12.61 8.33
N PHE A 267 39.91 11.48 7.64
CA PHE A 267 40.34 10.16 8.09
C PHE A 267 41.49 9.69 7.19
N ASP A 268 42.57 9.20 7.82
CA ASP A 268 43.73 8.68 7.10
C ASP A 268 43.50 7.23 6.66
N SER A 269 44.01 6.87 5.48
CA SER A 269 44.09 5.47 5.06
C SER A 269 45.37 4.87 5.62
N SER A 270 45.26 3.79 6.40
CA SER A 270 46.43 3.04 6.89
C SER A 270 46.19 1.54 6.75
N ALA A 271 47.27 0.73 6.80
CA ALA A 271 47.17 -0.72 6.71
C ALA A 271 46.27 -1.34 7.80
N ASN A 272 46.09 -0.65 8.93
CA ASN A 272 45.29 -1.09 10.07
C ASN A 272 43.97 -0.30 10.23
N ASP A 273 43.64 0.58 9.29
CA ASP A 273 42.42 1.41 9.30
C ASP A 273 41.81 1.46 7.90
N ALA A 274 40.86 0.56 7.66
CA ALA A 274 40.15 0.44 6.39
C ALA A 274 38.92 1.35 6.29
N TYR A 275 38.63 2.14 7.33
CA TYR A 275 37.42 2.95 7.46
C TYR A 275 37.18 3.83 6.25
N LYS A 276 38.19 4.60 5.81
CA LYS A 276 38.05 5.51 4.67
C LYS A 276 37.66 4.77 3.40
N SER A 277 38.31 3.63 3.13
CA SER A 277 38.00 2.82 1.95
C SER A 277 36.57 2.26 2.02
N CYS A 278 36.13 1.76 3.18
CA CYS A 278 34.77 1.25 3.35
C CYS A 278 33.71 2.33 3.18
N VAL A 279 33.96 3.53 3.73
CA VAL A 279 33.07 4.70 3.56
C VAL A 279 33.01 5.13 2.09
N GLN A 280 34.13 5.17 1.38
CA GLN A 280 34.18 5.50 -0.05
C GLN A 280 33.35 4.53 -0.89
N THR A 281 33.55 3.22 -0.73
CA THR A 281 32.75 2.21 -1.44
C THR A 281 31.25 2.34 -1.15
N PHE A 282 30.89 2.65 0.09
CA PHE A 282 29.49 2.89 0.45
C PHE A 282 28.93 4.15 -0.23
N LEU A 283 29.66 5.26 -0.20
CA LEU A 283 29.22 6.53 -0.78
C LEU A 283 28.95 6.41 -2.28
N GLU A 284 29.78 5.67 -3.02
CA GLU A 284 29.59 5.42 -4.47
C GLU A 284 28.21 4.82 -4.79
N THR A 285 27.70 3.94 -3.93
CA THR A 285 26.38 3.33 -4.13
C THR A 285 25.26 4.18 -3.50
N ALA A 286 25.50 4.72 -2.31
CA ALA A 286 24.50 5.45 -1.53
C ALA A 286 24.05 6.74 -2.20
N GLU A 287 25.00 7.49 -2.79
CA GLU A 287 24.70 8.75 -3.48
C GLU A 287 23.74 8.56 -4.64
N PHE A 288 23.97 7.53 -5.46
CA PHE A 288 23.08 7.19 -6.57
C PHE A 288 21.65 6.89 -6.10
N GLN A 289 21.50 6.17 -4.98
CA GLN A 289 20.17 5.84 -4.45
C GLN A 289 19.46 7.08 -3.87
N VAL A 290 20.20 8.00 -3.24
CA VAL A 290 19.67 9.28 -2.75
C VAL A 290 19.27 10.17 -3.92
N GLU A 291 20.10 10.29 -4.95
CA GLU A 291 19.79 11.06 -6.16
C GLU A 291 18.53 10.58 -6.87
N LYS A 292 18.32 9.25 -6.94
CA LYS A 292 17.11 8.67 -7.50
C LYS A 292 15.84 9.11 -6.75
N ILE A 293 15.89 9.15 -5.42
CA ILE A 293 14.75 9.59 -4.60
C ILE A 293 14.57 11.10 -4.72
N GLN A 294 15.64 11.88 -4.73
CA GLN A 294 15.56 13.33 -4.96
C GLN A 294 14.89 13.64 -6.31
N THR A 295 15.28 12.95 -7.37
CA THR A 295 14.64 13.08 -8.69
C THR A 295 13.15 12.77 -8.62
N GLN A 296 12.77 11.71 -7.90
CA GLN A 296 11.36 11.36 -7.70
C GLN A 296 10.59 12.45 -6.93
N ILE A 297 11.19 13.04 -5.91
CA ILE A 297 10.61 14.18 -5.16
C ILE A 297 10.42 15.38 -6.08
N ASP A 298 11.42 15.73 -6.88
CA ASP A 298 11.35 16.86 -7.82
C ASP A 298 10.23 16.65 -8.86
N GLU A 299 10.06 15.42 -9.34
CA GLU A 299 8.94 15.06 -10.22
C GLU A 299 7.58 15.19 -9.52
N ILE A 300 7.47 14.77 -8.25
CA ILE A 300 6.24 14.90 -7.46
C ILE A 300 5.91 16.38 -7.24
N ASP A 301 6.90 17.19 -6.85
CA ASP A 301 6.73 18.64 -6.65
C ASP A 301 6.24 19.32 -7.93
N PHE A 302 6.84 18.96 -9.06
CA PHE A 302 6.37 19.43 -10.36
C PHE A 302 4.92 19.02 -10.63
N LYS A 303 4.57 17.76 -10.39
CA LYS A 303 3.19 17.25 -10.57
C LYS A 303 2.19 17.91 -9.62
N ILE A 304 2.57 18.26 -8.38
CA ILE A 304 1.72 19.02 -7.45
C ILE A 304 1.33 20.36 -8.05
N VAL A 305 2.31 21.11 -8.56
CA VAL A 305 2.08 22.42 -9.20
C VAL A 305 1.23 22.27 -10.45
N GLN A 306 1.54 21.27 -11.29
CA GLN A 306 0.74 20.97 -12.48
C GLN A 306 -0.71 20.61 -12.12
N ALA A 307 -0.93 19.76 -11.12
CA ALA A 307 -2.26 19.33 -10.72
C ALA A 307 -3.10 20.51 -10.22
N LYS A 308 -2.56 21.35 -9.34
CA LYS A 308 -3.26 22.57 -8.89
C LYS A 308 -3.69 23.44 -10.06
N LYS A 309 -2.80 23.65 -11.04
CA LYS A 309 -3.11 24.41 -12.25
C LYS A 309 -4.20 23.74 -13.11
N SER A 310 -4.09 22.43 -13.35
CA SER A 310 -5.04 21.65 -14.15
C SER A 310 -6.45 21.65 -13.55
N PHE A 311 -6.56 21.66 -12.22
CA PHE A 311 -7.83 21.75 -11.49
C PHE A 311 -8.26 23.19 -11.17
N ALA A 312 -7.57 24.20 -11.72
CA ALA A 312 -7.85 25.62 -11.51
C ALA A 312 -7.91 26.04 -10.03
N GLU A 313 -7.03 25.44 -9.21
CA GLU A 313 -6.82 25.76 -7.81
C GLU A 313 -5.60 26.70 -7.63
N PRO A 314 -5.59 27.58 -6.61
CA PRO A 314 -4.49 28.51 -6.42
C PRO A 314 -3.22 27.78 -5.98
N ASN A 315 -2.05 28.25 -6.44
CA ASN A 315 -0.76 27.68 -6.04
C ASN A 315 -0.53 27.72 -4.52
N SER A 316 -1.09 28.75 -3.86
CA SER A 316 -1.03 28.94 -2.40
C SER A 316 -1.87 27.93 -1.60
N LEU A 317 -2.73 27.14 -2.25
CA LEU A 317 -3.49 26.09 -1.60
C LEU A 317 -2.52 25.10 -0.95
N LYS A 318 -2.72 24.79 0.33
CA LYS A 318 -1.84 23.85 1.04
C LYS A 318 -1.97 22.44 0.45
N TYR A 319 -0.89 21.67 0.53
CA TYR A 319 -0.87 20.28 0.03
C TYR A 319 -1.98 19.45 0.68
N GLU A 320 -2.12 19.55 2.00
CA GLU A 320 -3.09 18.77 2.77
C GLU A 320 -4.52 19.10 2.36
N GLU A 321 -4.83 20.38 2.16
CA GLU A 321 -6.15 20.83 1.72
C GLU A 321 -6.44 20.36 0.29
N PHE A 322 -5.47 20.46 -0.62
CA PHE A 322 -5.62 20.01 -2.00
C PHE A 322 -5.90 18.50 -2.09
N ILE A 323 -5.10 17.69 -1.39
CA ILE A 323 -5.27 16.22 -1.34
C ILE A 323 -6.61 15.85 -0.68
N ASN A 324 -7.05 16.60 0.33
CA ASN A 324 -8.28 16.29 1.04
C ASN A 324 -9.52 16.31 0.13
N TYR A 325 -9.58 17.18 -0.88
CA TYR A 325 -10.68 17.16 -1.86
C TYR A 325 -10.81 15.81 -2.58
N PHE A 326 -9.68 15.22 -2.98
CA PHE A 326 -9.66 13.92 -3.65
C PHE A 326 -9.92 12.77 -2.68
N PHE A 327 -9.44 12.89 -1.44
CA PHE A 327 -9.73 11.90 -0.40
C PHE A 327 -11.22 11.85 -0.05
N GLU A 328 -11.86 13.01 0.17
CA GLU A 328 -13.29 13.10 0.45
C GLU A 328 -14.11 12.54 -0.72
N PHE A 329 -13.74 12.92 -1.95
CA PHE A 329 -14.34 12.36 -3.15
C PHE A 329 -14.16 10.84 -3.25
N GLY A 330 -12.96 10.30 -2.96
CA GLY A 330 -12.70 8.87 -2.94
C GLY A 330 -13.59 8.10 -1.96
N ASN A 331 -13.86 8.65 -0.77
CA ASN A 331 -14.80 8.03 0.19
C ASN A 331 -16.25 8.09 -0.29
N SER A 332 -16.65 9.20 -0.92
CA SER A 332 -17.98 9.32 -1.54
C SER A 332 -18.17 8.29 -2.66
N CYS A 333 -17.14 8.07 -3.46
CA CYS A 333 -17.13 7.03 -4.47
C CYS A 333 -17.28 5.62 -3.87
N ASP A 334 -16.51 5.28 -2.83
CA ASP A 334 -16.63 3.99 -2.12
C ASP A 334 -18.06 3.74 -1.61
N SER A 335 -18.64 4.76 -0.98
CA SER A 335 -20.01 4.70 -0.46
C SER A 335 -21.03 4.48 -1.58
N SER A 336 -20.84 5.18 -2.71
CA SER A 336 -21.71 5.06 -3.88
C SER A 336 -21.57 3.71 -4.58
N LEU A 337 -20.35 3.16 -4.67
CA LEU A 337 -20.11 1.83 -5.24
C LEU A 337 -20.75 0.72 -4.39
N LYS A 338 -20.65 0.82 -3.06
CA LYS A 338 -21.35 -0.10 -2.15
C LYS A 338 -22.86 -0.05 -2.33
N GLU A 339 -23.42 1.16 -2.44
CA GLU A 339 -24.85 1.34 -2.72
C GLU A 339 -25.26 0.66 -4.05
N LEU A 340 -24.44 0.78 -5.10
CA LEU A 340 -24.69 0.13 -6.38
C LEU A 340 -24.65 -1.40 -6.27
N GLN A 341 -23.63 -1.94 -5.60
CA GLN A 341 -23.51 -3.39 -5.39
C GLN A 341 -24.71 -3.96 -4.63
N GLU A 342 -25.17 -3.26 -3.58
CA GLU A 342 -26.35 -3.65 -2.80
C GLU A 342 -27.62 -3.62 -3.66
N ARG A 343 -27.78 -2.60 -4.50
CA ARG A 343 -28.92 -2.44 -5.42
C ARG A 343 -28.95 -3.56 -6.46
N GLU A 344 -27.82 -3.83 -7.13
CA GLU A 344 -27.69 -4.92 -8.10
C GLU A 344 -27.99 -6.28 -7.49
N LEU A 345 -27.49 -6.53 -6.27
CA LEU A 345 -27.77 -7.76 -5.54
C LEU A 345 -29.26 -7.91 -5.22
N LYS A 346 -29.93 -6.81 -4.86
CA LYS A 346 -31.37 -6.81 -4.58
C LYS A 346 -32.19 -7.08 -5.85
N GLU A 347 -31.87 -6.41 -6.95
CA GLU A 347 -32.51 -6.61 -8.26
C GLU A 347 -32.33 -8.06 -8.75
N LEU A 348 -31.13 -8.63 -8.60
CA LEU A 348 -30.86 -10.01 -8.96
C LEU A 348 -31.68 -10.99 -8.11
N LYS A 349 -31.80 -10.75 -6.79
CA LYS A 349 -32.66 -11.54 -5.89
C LYS A 349 -34.13 -11.48 -6.27
N GLU A 350 -34.65 -10.31 -6.64
CA GLU A 350 -36.03 -10.14 -7.09
C GLU A 350 -36.29 -10.82 -8.44
N LEU A 351 -35.36 -10.71 -9.38
CA LEU A 351 -35.41 -11.41 -10.68
C LEU A 351 -35.42 -12.94 -10.49
N MET A 352 -34.59 -13.46 -9.59
CA MET A 352 -34.58 -14.88 -9.26
C MET A 352 -35.92 -15.31 -8.63
N LYS A 353 -36.49 -14.52 -7.72
CA LYS A 353 -37.79 -14.79 -7.09
C LYS A 353 -38.94 -14.82 -8.11
N THR A 354 -38.94 -13.90 -9.08
CA THR A 354 -39.97 -13.85 -10.14
C THR A 354 -39.83 -15.02 -11.11
N LYS A 355 -38.61 -15.36 -11.54
CA LYS A 355 -38.34 -16.57 -12.36
C LYS A 355 -38.79 -17.86 -11.67
N THR A 356 -38.46 -18.04 -10.38
CA THR A 356 -38.89 -19.21 -9.60
C THR A 356 -40.42 -19.30 -9.48
N LYS A 357 -41.10 -18.16 -9.26
CA LYS A 357 -42.58 -18.10 -9.25
C LYS A 357 -43.17 -18.49 -10.61
N ALA A 358 -42.60 -18.01 -11.70
CA ALA A 358 -43.06 -18.34 -13.05
C ALA A 358 -42.91 -19.85 -13.36
N VAL A 359 -41.75 -20.44 -13.03
CA VAL A 359 -41.51 -21.89 -13.18
C VAL A 359 -42.52 -22.70 -12.36
N ASN A 360 -42.76 -22.32 -11.11
CA ASN A 360 -43.73 -23.01 -10.24
C ASN A 360 -45.17 -22.91 -10.77
N ASN A 361 -45.56 -21.77 -11.35
CA ASN A 361 -46.88 -21.62 -11.95
C ASN A 361 -47.02 -22.46 -13.22
N ASN A 362 -46.02 -22.44 -14.11
CA ASN A 362 -46.01 -23.28 -15.31
C ASN A 362 -46.08 -24.77 -14.97
N LEU A 363 -45.37 -25.23 -13.93
CA LEU A 363 -45.45 -26.61 -13.46
C LEU A 363 -46.84 -26.97 -12.94
N LYS A 364 -47.49 -26.06 -12.19
CA LYS A 364 -48.87 -26.27 -11.71
C LYS A 364 -49.86 -26.35 -12.86
N ASP A 365 -49.69 -25.53 -13.90
CA ASP A 365 -50.59 -25.54 -15.05
C ASP A 365 -50.37 -26.79 -15.93
N ALA A 366 -49.12 -27.24 -16.12
CA ALA A 366 -48.83 -28.52 -16.77
C ALA A 366 -49.43 -29.72 -16.01
N ILE A 367 -49.35 -29.73 -14.67
CA ILE A 367 -49.99 -30.76 -13.84
C ILE A 367 -51.52 -30.75 -14.03
N LYS A 368 -52.15 -29.58 -14.07
CA LYS A 368 -53.60 -29.47 -14.32
C LYS A 368 -53.98 -29.95 -15.72
N GLU A 369 -53.17 -29.69 -16.73
CA GLU A 369 -53.43 -30.20 -18.09
C GLU A 369 -53.32 -31.72 -18.17
N ILE A 370 -52.32 -32.33 -17.51
CA ILE A 370 -52.17 -33.79 -17.40
C ILE A 370 -53.38 -34.41 -16.66
N GLN A 371 -53.88 -33.74 -15.62
CA GLN A 371 -55.09 -34.18 -14.92
C GLN A 371 -56.35 -34.06 -15.80
N LYS A 372 -56.46 -32.99 -16.61
CA LYS A 372 -57.60 -32.77 -17.52
C LYS A 372 -57.58 -33.67 -18.76
N SER A 373 -56.41 -34.09 -19.24
CA SER A 373 -56.28 -34.96 -20.42
C SER A 373 -56.69 -36.41 -20.15
N GLY A 374 -57.02 -36.77 -18.90
CA GLY A 374 -57.51 -38.09 -18.53
C GLY A 374 -56.42 -39.17 -18.43
N MET A 375 -55.14 -38.84 -18.62
CA MET A 375 -54.04 -39.81 -18.52
C MET A 375 -53.92 -40.46 -17.13
N LEU A 376 -54.35 -39.77 -16.07
CA LEU A 376 -54.42 -40.30 -14.70
C LEU A 376 -55.66 -41.18 -14.43
N GLN A 377 -56.68 -41.12 -15.29
CA GLN A 377 -57.92 -41.91 -15.13
C GLN A 377 -57.76 -43.28 -15.81
N VAL A 378 -57.04 -43.35 -16.93
CA VAL A 378 -56.65 -44.61 -17.57
C VAL A 378 -55.83 -45.51 -16.63
N GLN A 379 -55.01 -44.92 -15.75
CA GLN A 379 -54.20 -45.69 -14.80
C GLN A 379 -55.03 -46.29 -13.65
N LYS A 380 -56.14 -45.65 -13.24
CA LYS A 380 -57.05 -46.17 -12.21
C LYS A 380 -58.04 -47.19 -12.74
N ASP A 381 -58.49 -47.05 -13.98
CA ASP A 381 -59.41 -48.03 -14.58
C ASP A 381 -58.71 -49.36 -14.94
N ILE A 382 -57.37 -49.37 -15.07
CA ILE A 382 -56.57 -50.58 -15.28
C ILE A 382 -56.44 -51.43 -13.99
N GLU A 383 -56.51 -50.82 -12.81
CA GLU A 383 -56.35 -51.55 -11.53
C GLU A 383 -57.64 -52.21 -11.02
N VAL A 384 -58.82 -51.80 -11.52
CA VAL A 384 -60.11 -52.22 -10.92
C VAL A 384 -60.82 -53.35 -11.68
N ASP A 385 -60.68 -53.46 -13.00
CA ASP A 385 -61.31 -54.54 -13.78
C ASP A 385 -60.26 -55.40 -14.50
N ASN A 386 -59.93 -56.53 -13.90
CA ASN A 386 -59.04 -57.59 -14.42
C ASN A 386 -59.66 -58.33 -15.64
N LYS A 387 -60.14 -57.60 -16.65
CA LYS A 387 -60.54 -58.13 -17.96
C LYS A 387 -59.95 -57.27 -19.05
N ALA A 388 -58.77 -57.65 -19.51
CA ALA A 388 -58.04 -57.03 -20.61
C ALA A 388 -58.56 -57.41 -22.02
N GLU A 389 -59.68 -58.14 -22.13
CA GLU A 389 -60.25 -58.51 -23.43
C GLU A 389 -61.28 -57.49 -23.89
N GLY A 390 -60.94 -56.73 -24.94
CA GLY A 390 -61.79 -55.70 -25.57
C GLY A 390 -61.23 -54.27 -25.51
N LEU A 391 -60.22 -54.01 -24.67
CA LEU A 391 -59.57 -52.69 -24.55
C LEU A 391 -58.79 -52.29 -25.81
N MET A 392 -58.12 -53.26 -26.46
CA MET A 392 -57.42 -53.00 -27.72
C MET A 392 -58.43 -52.66 -28.84
N ASP A 393 -59.59 -53.32 -28.89
CA ASP A 393 -60.63 -53.04 -29.89
C ASP A 393 -61.31 -51.67 -29.66
N GLY A 394 -61.50 -51.27 -28.40
CA GLY A 394 -62.01 -49.93 -28.04
C GLY A 394 -61.03 -48.81 -28.37
N LEU A 395 -59.74 -49.02 -28.11
CA LEU A 395 -58.67 -48.08 -28.50
C LEU A 395 -58.48 -48.04 -30.02
N MET A 396 -58.50 -49.17 -30.71
CA MET A 396 -58.44 -49.24 -32.18
C MET A 396 -59.62 -48.49 -32.80
N ASN A 397 -60.84 -48.69 -32.29
CA ASN A 397 -62.04 -47.98 -32.78
C ASN A 397 -62.00 -46.47 -32.51
N GLN A 398 -61.41 -46.01 -31.40
CA GLN A 398 -61.21 -44.56 -31.15
C GLN A 398 -60.12 -43.94 -32.03
N PHE A 399 -59.04 -44.67 -32.32
CA PHE A 399 -57.99 -44.21 -33.24
C PHE A 399 -58.49 -44.22 -34.71
N ILE A 400 -59.25 -45.23 -35.12
CA ILE A 400 -59.87 -45.31 -36.46
C ILE A 400 -60.92 -44.20 -36.64
N ASN A 401 -61.78 -43.94 -35.65
CA ASN A 401 -62.79 -42.87 -35.73
C ASN A 401 -62.20 -41.45 -35.67
N LYS A 402 -61.05 -41.25 -35.01
CA LYS A 402 -60.32 -39.97 -35.05
C LYS A 402 -59.52 -39.78 -36.35
N GLY A 403 -59.18 -40.85 -37.07
CA GLY A 403 -58.52 -40.80 -38.38
C GLY A 403 -59.44 -40.50 -39.56
N ILE A 404 -60.74 -40.85 -39.49
CA ILE A 404 -61.68 -40.69 -40.62
C ILE A 404 -62.27 -39.27 -40.72
N LYS A 405 -62.19 -38.42 -39.68
CA LYS A 405 -62.66 -37.02 -39.74
C LYS A 405 -61.70 -36.04 -40.46
N LYS A 406 -60.63 -36.53 -41.11
CA LYS A 406 -59.75 -35.74 -41.98
C LYS A 406 -59.50 -36.44 -43.33
N ARG A 407 -60.55 -36.68 -44.10
CA ARG A 407 -60.49 -36.79 -45.59
C ARG A 407 -61.90 -36.86 -46.19
N ARG A 408 -62.54 -35.69 -46.29
CA ARG A 408 -63.27 -35.21 -47.47
C ARG A 408 -63.57 -33.73 -47.30
#